data_AF-A0A8B9FRZ4-F1
#
_entry.id   AF-A0A8B9FRZ4-F1
#
_cell.length_a   1.000
_cell.length_b   1.000
_cell.length_c   1.000
_cell.angle_alpha   90.00
_cell.angle_beta   90.00
_cell.angle_gamma   90.00
#
_symmetry.space_group_name_H-M   'P 1'
#
loop_
_entity.id
_entity.type
_entity.pdbx_description
1 polymer ?
#
loop_
_entity_poly.entity_id
_entity_poly.type
_entity_poly.pdbx_seq_one_letter_code
_entity_poly.pdbx_strand_id
1 'polypeptide(L)'
;STRAQLGALGGLSPDGGGGGGGVASAQETSCSICLAYFQDPVSIPCGHSFCRSCISRCWEALEAPFPCPRCRQTAPRRSLRPSRELPPAEVSSHSREGLNRPHPLPYPAADVTLDPSTAHPNLRISEDLREARGHLRAQDVEDSPRRFDYEPCVLGRGGFTSGRHFWDVDVGQGGVWALGVARASVRRKGPLSPGPKEGVWALEAFHSLVRALTPRKVTLLPLRWVPRRVSVHLDYGGGTVAFFDADEGGLMFIFSRAAFTGERVRPWLWVVGEQQITRQRRA
;
A
#
# COMPACT_ATOMS: atom_id res chain seq x y z
N SER A 1 -43.69 21.17 42.30
CA SER A 1 -43.58 20.05 43.25
C SER A 1 -42.21 19.42 43.05
N THR A 2 -41.18 19.97 43.72
CA THR A 2 -40.46 19.34 44.85
C THR A 2 -39.40 18.36 44.31
N ARG A 3 -38.12 18.78 44.15
CA ARG A 3 -37.04 18.89 45.16
C ARG A 3 -36.72 17.49 45.73
N ALA A 4 -35.50 16.95 45.74
CA ALA A 4 -34.18 17.47 46.13
C ALA A 4 -33.10 16.49 45.55
N GLN A 5 -31.95 16.91 45.00
CA GLN A 5 -30.73 17.43 45.69
C GLN A 5 -30.16 16.43 46.70
N LEU A 6 -28.86 16.27 46.95
CA LEU A 6 -27.57 16.85 46.52
C LEU A 6 -26.51 16.02 47.26
N GLY A 7 -25.25 16.07 46.84
CA GLY A 7 -24.16 15.51 47.63
C GLY A 7 -22.78 15.73 47.01
N ALA A 8 -22.43 17.00 46.82
CA ALA A 8 -21.07 17.44 46.49
C ALA A 8 -20.13 17.35 47.71
N LEU A 9 -18.81 17.37 47.48
CA LEU A 9 -17.94 18.53 47.77
C LEU A 9 -16.46 18.12 47.89
N GLY A 10 -15.59 18.92 47.28
CA GLY A 10 -14.46 19.50 48.02
C GLY A 10 -13.07 19.34 47.41
N GLY A 11 -12.45 20.47 47.05
CA GLY A 11 -10.99 20.66 47.13
C GLY A 11 -10.35 21.50 46.02
N LEU A 12 -10.01 22.77 46.32
CA LEU A 12 -9.30 23.74 45.48
C LEU A 12 -7.81 23.85 45.88
N SER A 13 -6.90 23.86 44.87
CA SER A 13 -5.66 24.68 44.63
C SER A 13 -4.52 24.84 45.70
N PRO A 14 -3.32 25.40 45.39
CA PRO A 14 -2.48 25.49 44.16
C PRO A 14 -0.96 25.17 44.38
N ASP A 15 -0.16 25.35 43.31
CA ASP A 15 1.32 25.56 43.19
C ASP A 15 2.33 24.41 43.41
N GLY A 16 3.23 24.27 42.41
CA GLY A 16 4.45 23.47 42.46
C GLY A 16 5.05 23.18 41.08
N GLY A 17 5.97 24.03 40.62
CA GLY A 17 6.68 23.89 39.35
C GLY A 17 7.83 22.86 39.35
N GLY A 18 8.29 22.54 38.13
CA GLY A 18 9.42 21.66 37.82
C GLY A 18 9.00 20.70 36.68
N GLY A 19 9.40 20.86 35.42
CA GLY A 19 10.75 21.13 34.93
C GLY A 19 11.47 19.80 34.69
N GLY A 20 11.40 19.25 33.47
CA GLY A 20 12.24 18.11 33.10
C GLY A 20 11.71 17.21 31.97
N GLY A 21 12.19 17.47 30.74
CA GLY A 21 12.54 16.41 29.79
C GLY A 21 11.40 15.68 29.09
N GLY A 22 10.64 16.39 28.24
CA GLY A 22 9.81 15.74 27.23
C GLY A 22 10.69 15.00 26.21
N VAL A 23 10.75 13.67 26.33
CA VAL A 23 11.18 12.81 25.23
C VAL A 23 10.11 12.86 24.15
N ALA A 24 10.33 13.69 23.14
CA ALA A 24 9.50 13.76 21.94
C ALA A 24 9.46 12.38 21.29
N SER A 25 8.28 11.76 21.34
CA SER A 25 7.99 10.48 20.69
C SER A 25 8.22 10.62 19.19
N ALA A 26 8.98 9.71 18.60
CA ALA A 26 9.43 9.72 17.21
C ALA A 26 8.30 9.54 16.14
N GLN A 27 7.06 9.94 16.45
CA GLN A 27 5.90 9.84 15.57
C GLN A 27 5.40 11.20 15.03
N GLU A 28 6.09 12.31 15.34
CA GLU A 28 5.63 13.68 15.02
C GLU A 28 6.36 14.37 13.84
N THR A 29 7.28 13.70 13.16
CA THR A 29 8.12 14.35 12.12
C THR A 29 7.92 13.82 10.69
N SER A 30 7.02 12.86 10.47
CA SER A 30 6.84 12.20 9.16
C SER A 30 5.41 12.30 8.63
N CYS A 31 5.27 12.53 7.32
CA CYS A 31 3.97 12.55 6.63
C CYS A 31 3.47 11.14 6.37
N SER A 32 2.24 10.80 6.77
CA SER A 32 1.70 9.45 6.57
C SER A 32 1.23 9.13 5.13
N ILE A 33 1.43 10.04 4.17
CA ILE A 33 1.09 9.84 2.75
C ILE A 33 2.34 9.44 1.98
N CYS A 34 3.41 10.23 2.07
CA CYS A 34 4.70 9.92 1.42
C CYS A 34 5.66 9.13 2.33
N LEU A 35 5.33 9.01 3.62
CA LEU A 35 6.12 8.33 4.65
C LEU A 35 7.53 8.91 4.86
N ALA A 36 7.78 10.13 4.37
CA ALA A 36 9.02 10.89 4.52
C ALA A 36 8.87 12.03 5.55
N TYR A 37 9.97 12.72 5.88
CA TYR A 37 9.92 13.95 6.68
C TYR A 37 8.99 14.99 6.05
N PHE A 38 8.34 15.80 6.89
CA PHE A 38 7.41 16.82 6.41
C PHE A 38 8.09 17.85 5.51
N GLN A 39 7.61 17.96 4.27
CA GLN A 39 7.93 19.04 3.36
C GLN A 39 6.71 19.96 3.26
N ASP A 40 6.83 21.20 3.73
CA ASP A 40 5.71 22.16 3.85
C ASP A 40 4.50 21.55 4.60
N PRO A 41 4.63 21.28 5.92
CA PRO A 41 3.59 20.62 6.69
C PRO A 41 2.32 21.49 6.80
N VAL A 42 1.20 20.90 6.43
CA VAL A 42 -0.13 21.46 6.65
C VAL A 42 -0.97 20.49 7.48
N SER A 43 -1.73 21.04 8.41
CA SER A 43 -2.70 20.33 9.23
C SER A 43 -4.11 20.51 8.67
N ILE A 44 -4.89 19.43 8.69
CA ILE A 44 -6.31 19.43 8.31
C ILE A 44 -7.19 19.46 9.57
N PRO A 45 -8.52 19.65 9.49
CA PRO A 45 -9.37 19.91 10.66
C PRO A 45 -9.31 18.87 11.79
N CYS A 46 -8.97 17.62 11.49
CA CYS A 46 -8.78 16.57 12.49
C CYS A 46 -7.45 16.64 13.27
N GLY A 47 -6.60 17.64 13.00
CA GLY A 47 -5.30 17.84 13.67
C GLY A 47 -4.13 17.07 13.06
N HIS A 48 -4.36 16.19 12.09
CA HIS A 48 -3.28 15.47 11.42
C HIS A 48 -2.54 16.34 10.40
N SER A 49 -1.21 16.29 10.46
CA SER A 49 -0.32 16.99 9.53
C SER A 49 0.12 16.10 8.37
N PHE A 50 0.28 16.71 7.20
CA PHE A 50 0.72 16.10 5.95
C PHE A 50 1.57 17.10 5.17
N CYS A 51 2.41 16.65 4.23
CA CYS A 51 2.98 17.58 3.26
C CYS A 51 1.85 18.23 2.45
N ARG A 52 1.93 19.54 2.19
CA ARG A 52 0.92 20.27 1.42
C ARG A 52 0.62 19.62 0.08
N SER A 53 1.66 19.21 -0.64
CA SER A 53 1.54 18.53 -1.93
C SER A 53 0.81 17.18 -1.82
N CYS A 54 1.16 16.39 -0.80
CA CYS A 54 0.56 15.08 -0.56
C CYS A 54 -0.94 15.17 -0.28
N ILE A 55 -1.36 16.04 0.64
CA ILE A 55 -2.78 16.18 0.97
C ILE A 55 -3.58 16.84 -0.16
N SER A 56 -2.96 17.77 -0.90
CA SER A 56 -3.60 18.41 -2.06
C SER A 56 -3.87 17.40 -3.17
N ARG A 57 -2.92 16.48 -3.47
CA ARG A 57 -3.11 15.39 -4.42
C ARG A 57 -4.17 14.39 -3.94
N CYS A 58 -4.15 14.01 -2.66
CA CYS A 58 -5.19 13.14 -2.09
C CYS A 58 -6.60 13.70 -2.24
N TRP A 59 -6.75 15.03 -2.25
CA TRP A 59 -8.04 15.69 -2.40
C TRP A 59 -8.32 16.17 -3.81
N GLU A 60 -7.37 16.08 -4.76
CA GLU A 60 -7.44 16.74 -6.07
C GLU A 60 -8.73 16.42 -6.82
N ALA A 61 -9.10 15.13 -6.87
CA ALA A 61 -10.28 14.62 -7.56
C ALA A 61 -11.59 14.57 -6.73
N LEU A 62 -11.63 15.21 -5.55
CA LEU A 62 -12.80 15.19 -4.66
C LEU A 62 -13.50 16.56 -4.64
N GLU A 63 -14.84 16.56 -4.70
CA GLU A 63 -15.64 17.80 -4.60
C GLU A 63 -16.10 18.10 -3.15
N ALA A 64 -16.60 17.09 -2.43
CA ALA A 64 -16.78 16.98 -0.97
C ALA A 64 -17.49 15.63 -0.67
N PRO A 65 -17.34 15.01 0.52
CA PRO A 65 -16.50 15.39 1.66
C PRO A 65 -15.02 14.97 1.51
N PHE A 66 -14.14 15.62 2.26
CA PHE A 66 -12.68 15.42 2.21
C PHE A 66 -12.19 14.56 3.38
N PRO A 67 -11.89 13.25 3.19
CA PRO A 67 -11.45 12.39 4.27
C PRO A 67 -9.99 12.63 4.64
N CYS A 68 -9.69 12.53 5.94
CA CYS A 68 -8.33 12.43 6.46
C CYS A 68 -7.70 11.07 6.07
N PRO A 69 -6.52 11.04 5.42
CA PRO A 69 -5.83 9.79 5.10
C PRO A 69 -5.45 8.93 6.32
N ARG A 70 -5.30 9.54 7.50
CA ARG A 70 -4.88 8.86 8.75
C ARG A 70 -6.07 8.36 9.58
N CYS A 71 -7.06 9.20 9.87
CA CYS A 71 -8.18 8.86 10.76
C CYS A 71 -9.55 8.78 10.08
N ARG A 72 -9.62 9.10 8.79
CA ARG A 72 -10.85 9.10 7.96
C ARG A 72 -11.95 10.08 8.39
N GLN A 73 -11.70 10.95 9.38
CA GLN A 73 -12.60 12.07 9.66
C GLN A 73 -12.74 12.94 8.41
N THR A 74 -13.97 13.28 8.06
CA THR A 74 -14.30 14.04 6.87
C THR A 74 -14.44 15.52 7.18
N ALA A 75 -13.89 16.37 6.31
CA ALA A 75 -14.10 17.80 6.34
C ALA A 75 -15.05 18.23 5.21
N PRO A 76 -15.91 19.23 5.43
CA PRO A 76 -16.81 19.75 4.38
C PRO A 76 -16.07 20.61 3.35
N ARG A 77 -14.86 21.08 3.66
CA ARG A 77 -14.05 21.96 2.81
C ARG A 77 -12.57 21.59 2.87
N ARG A 78 -11.82 21.92 1.82
CA ARG A 78 -10.37 21.83 1.76
C ARG A 78 -9.71 22.89 2.66
N SER A 79 -9.73 22.68 3.97
CA SER A 79 -9.06 23.55 4.93
C SER A 79 -7.68 22.99 5.25
N LEU A 80 -6.65 23.64 4.72
CA LEU A 80 -5.24 23.35 5.01
C LEU A 80 -4.70 24.50 5.86
N ARG A 81 -4.20 24.19 7.06
CA ARG A 81 -3.57 25.17 7.96
C ARG A 81 -2.06 24.90 8.01
N PRO A 82 -1.18 25.91 7.83
CA PRO A 82 0.25 25.71 8.08
C PRO A 82 0.48 25.16 9.49
N SER A 83 1.28 24.10 9.63
CA SER A 83 1.67 23.61 10.96
C SER A 83 2.83 24.45 11.47
N ARG A 84 2.65 25.18 12.59
CA ARG A 84 3.57 26.26 12.99
C ARG A 84 4.78 25.82 13.83
N GLU A 85 5.08 24.53 13.92
CA GLU A 85 6.15 24.03 14.81
C GLU A 85 6.98 22.91 14.20
N LEU A 86 7.92 23.24 13.30
CA LEU A 86 9.15 22.47 13.09
C LEU A 86 10.26 23.44 12.64
N PRO A 87 11.44 23.46 13.29
CA PRO A 87 12.55 24.30 12.83
C PRO A 87 13.06 23.80 11.47
N PRO A 88 13.38 24.70 10.52
CA PRO A 88 13.92 24.29 9.23
C PRO A 88 15.33 23.72 9.42
N ALA A 89 15.57 22.51 8.91
CA ALA A 89 16.92 22.03 8.68
C ALA A 89 17.56 22.91 7.59
N GLU A 90 18.76 23.40 7.85
CA GLU A 90 19.49 24.33 7.00
C GLU A 90 19.70 23.78 5.58
N VAL A 91 19.38 24.61 4.59
CA VAL A 91 19.43 24.28 3.16
C VAL A 91 20.79 24.71 2.61
N SER A 92 21.70 23.77 2.41
CA SER A 92 22.86 23.98 1.54
C SER A 92 22.41 23.94 0.07
N SER A 93 22.65 25.05 -0.61
CA SER A 93 22.27 25.36 -1.99
C SER A 93 23.00 24.49 -3.02
N HIS A 94 22.35 23.44 -3.52
CA HIS A 94 22.70 22.83 -4.80
C HIS A 94 21.46 22.64 -5.68
N SER A 95 21.48 23.34 -6.83
CA SER A 95 20.77 23.09 -8.10
C SER A 95 19.23 22.96 -8.06
N ARG A 96 18.57 24.00 -8.59
CA ARG A 96 17.11 24.17 -8.78
C ARG A 96 16.52 23.42 -9.99
N GLU A 97 17.07 22.29 -10.39
CA GLU A 97 16.55 21.48 -11.49
C GLU A 97 16.42 20.01 -11.04
N GLY A 98 15.19 19.58 -10.70
CA GLY A 98 14.92 18.19 -10.33
C GLY A 98 13.74 17.92 -9.38
N LEU A 99 13.09 18.93 -8.82
CA LEU A 99 12.10 18.80 -7.72
C LEU A 99 10.68 18.32 -8.13
N ASN A 100 10.54 17.39 -9.07
CA ASN A 100 9.24 16.77 -9.37
C ASN A 100 9.24 15.24 -9.47
N ARG A 101 10.27 14.56 -8.96
CA ARG A 101 10.23 13.12 -8.73
C ARG A 101 10.07 12.85 -7.23
N PRO A 102 9.03 12.12 -6.78
CA PRO A 102 9.01 11.64 -5.40
C PRO A 102 10.26 10.78 -5.21
N HIS A 103 11.16 11.22 -4.31
CA HIS A 103 12.25 10.36 -3.85
C HIS A 103 11.59 9.14 -3.21
N PRO A 104 11.79 7.91 -3.73
CA PRO A 104 11.30 6.72 -3.05
C PRO A 104 11.96 6.70 -1.67
N LEU A 105 11.20 6.41 -0.62
CA LEU A 105 11.81 5.90 0.61
C LEU A 105 12.81 4.79 0.22
N PRO A 106 13.89 4.56 0.98
CA PRO A 106 14.85 3.52 0.65
C PRO A 106 14.23 2.15 0.93
N TYR A 107 13.30 1.73 0.09
CA TYR A 107 12.95 0.34 -0.13
C TYR A 107 14.13 -0.20 -0.96
N PRO A 108 14.93 -1.15 -0.46
CA PRO A 108 15.81 -1.90 -1.33
C PRO A 108 14.97 -2.60 -2.40
N ALA A 109 15.42 -2.52 -3.65
CA ALA A 109 14.80 -3.23 -4.74
C ALA A 109 15.02 -4.74 -4.53
N ALA A 110 13.94 -5.51 -4.62
CA ALA A 110 13.97 -6.95 -4.46
C ALA A 110 14.04 -7.63 -5.83
N ASP A 111 14.99 -8.56 -6.01
CA ASP A 111 15.01 -9.42 -7.20
C ASP A 111 13.98 -10.54 -7.03
N VAL A 112 12.78 -10.31 -7.56
CA VAL A 112 11.68 -11.28 -7.51
C VAL A 112 11.73 -12.22 -8.71
N THR A 113 11.73 -13.51 -8.43
CA THR A 113 11.54 -14.58 -9.41
C THR A 113 10.33 -15.43 -9.01
N LEU A 114 9.69 -16.07 -9.96
CA LEU A 114 8.49 -16.90 -9.82
C LEU A 114 8.87 -18.33 -9.46
N ASP A 115 7.95 -19.01 -8.77
CA ASP A 115 8.09 -20.38 -8.31
C ASP A 115 7.17 -21.32 -9.13
N PRO A 116 7.70 -22.00 -10.16
CA PRO A 116 6.92 -22.89 -11.02
C PRO A 116 6.22 -24.04 -10.28
N SER A 117 6.73 -24.43 -9.10
CA SER A 117 6.10 -25.47 -8.27
C SER A 117 4.78 -25.02 -7.66
N THR A 118 4.53 -23.71 -7.61
CA THR A 118 3.29 -23.11 -7.12
C THR A 118 2.32 -22.76 -8.25
N ALA A 119 2.81 -22.62 -9.49
CA ALA A 119 2.05 -22.08 -10.61
C ALA A 119 0.89 -22.98 -11.02
N HIS A 120 -0.27 -22.40 -11.26
CA HIS A 120 -1.40 -23.12 -11.84
C HIS A 120 -1.05 -23.73 -13.21
N PRO A 121 -1.61 -24.91 -13.60
CA PRO A 121 -1.31 -25.54 -14.89
C PRO A 121 -1.56 -24.66 -16.14
N ASN A 122 -2.50 -23.72 -16.06
CA ASN A 122 -2.77 -22.73 -17.12
C ASN A 122 -1.76 -21.58 -17.18
N LEU A 123 -0.73 -21.56 -16.33
CA LEU A 123 0.32 -20.54 -16.37
C LEU A 123 1.61 -21.13 -16.90
N ARG A 124 2.18 -20.49 -17.92
CA ARG A 124 3.54 -20.76 -18.38
C ARG A 124 4.48 -19.75 -17.76
N ILE A 125 5.51 -20.25 -17.09
CA ILE A 125 6.58 -19.44 -16.51
C ILE A 125 7.75 -19.41 -17.49
N SER A 126 8.34 -18.23 -17.72
CA SER A 126 9.54 -18.09 -18.54
C SER A 126 10.74 -18.82 -17.92
N GLU A 127 11.75 -19.12 -18.75
CA GLU A 127 12.99 -19.78 -18.32
C GLU A 127 13.76 -18.95 -17.27
N ASP A 128 13.74 -17.62 -17.39
CA ASP A 128 14.36 -16.70 -16.43
C ASP A 128 13.55 -16.54 -15.13
N LEU A 129 12.42 -17.23 -15.03
CA LEU A 129 11.48 -17.21 -13.91
C LEU A 129 10.92 -15.82 -13.60
N ARG A 130 10.91 -14.88 -14.53
CA ARG A 130 10.42 -13.51 -14.25
C ARG A 130 9.09 -13.19 -14.88
N GLU A 131 8.58 -14.05 -15.76
CA GLU A 131 7.35 -13.81 -16.50
C GLU A 131 6.36 -14.96 -16.29
N ALA A 132 5.10 -14.61 -16.04
CA ALA A 132 3.97 -15.52 -16.10
C ALA A 132 3.07 -15.15 -17.28
N ARG A 133 2.64 -16.15 -18.06
CA ARG A 133 1.66 -16.00 -19.14
C ARG A 133 0.49 -16.96 -18.94
N GLY A 134 -0.72 -16.43 -19.11
CA GLY A 134 -1.94 -17.24 -19.11
C GLY A 134 -2.11 -18.00 -20.42
N HIS A 135 -2.55 -19.25 -20.34
CA HIS A 135 -2.91 -20.10 -21.47
C HIS A 135 -4.31 -20.68 -21.29
N LEU A 136 -5.00 -20.91 -22.41
CA LEU A 136 -6.34 -21.51 -22.38
C LEU A 136 -6.31 -23.00 -22.04
N ARG A 137 -5.23 -23.70 -22.40
CA ARG A 137 -5.06 -25.13 -22.14
C ARG A 137 -4.12 -25.34 -20.97
N ALA A 138 -4.53 -26.20 -20.05
CA ALA A 138 -3.68 -26.66 -18.97
C ALA A 138 -2.47 -27.40 -19.53
N GLN A 139 -1.30 -27.11 -18.98
CA GLN A 139 -0.11 -27.92 -19.19
C GLN A 139 -0.24 -29.23 -18.41
N ASP A 140 0.33 -30.29 -18.95
CA ASP A 140 0.44 -31.57 -18.27
C ASP A 140 1.55 -31.48 -17.21
N VAL A 141 1.16 -31.10 -16.00
CA VAL A 141 2.05 -30.94 -14.86
C VAL A 141 1.48 -31.69 -13.66
N GLU A 142 2.37 -32.36 -12.92
CA GLU A 142 1.99 -33.09 -11.72
C GLU A 142 1.38 -32.15 -10.68
N ASP A 143 0.25 -32.58 -10.09
CA ASP A 143 -0.37 -31.84 -9.00
C ASP A 143 0.41 -32.03 -7.70
N SER A 144 0.46 -30.98 -6.88
CA SER A 144 1.06 -31.04 -5.55
C SER A 144 0.33 -30.11 -4.58
N PRO A 145 0.44 -30.30 -3.25
CA PRO A 145 -0.15 -29.40 -2.28
C PRO A 145 0.32 -27.94 -2.38
N ARG A 146 1.48 -27.70 -3.01
CA ARG A 146 2.05 -26.36 -3.20
C ARG A 146 1.45 -25.62 -4.41
N ARG A 147 0.88 -26.37 -5.36
CA ARG A 147 0.36 -25.87 -6.63
C ARG A 147 -1.07 -25.36 -6.50
N PHE A 148 -1.35 -24.20 -7.09
CA PHE A 148 -2.73 -23.75 -7.29
C PHE A 148 -3.45 -24.62 -8.32
N ASP A 149 -4.65 -25.13 -8.00
CA ASP A 149 -5.42 -26.04 -8.86
C ASP A 149 -6.66 -25.41 -9.50
N TYR A 150 -7.10 -24.26 -8.98
CA TYR A 150 -8.35 -23.62 -9.37
C TYR A 150 -8.12 -22.23 -9.97
N GLU A 151 -7.52 -21.33 -9.19
CA GLU A 151 -7.20 -19.99 -9.66
C GLU A 151 -5.87 -19.97 -10.42
N PRO A 152 -5.75 -19.25 -11.56
CA PRO A 152 -4.51 -19.10 -12.32
C PRO A 152 -3.51 -18.18 -11.62
N CYS A 153 -3.00 -18.65 -10.47
CA CYS A 153 -2.08 -17.96 -9.58
C CYS A 153 -0.67 -18.55 -9.65
N VAL A 154 0.31 -17.73 -9.28
CA VAL A 154 1.70 -18.15 -8.99
C VAL A 154 2.29 -17.27 -7.88
N LEU A 155 3.26 -17.80 -7.12
CA LEU A 155 4.04 -17.01 -6.17
C LEU A 155 5.46 -16.72 -6.63
N GLY A 156 6.04 -15.66 -6.07
CA GLY A 156 7.47 -15.42 -6.09
C GLY A 156 8.26 -16.34 -5.14
N ARG A 157 9.50 -16.68 -5.47
CA ARG A 157 10.48 -17.40 -4.63
C ARG A 157 10.96 -16.53 -3.47
N GLY A 158 11.51 -17.18 -2.44
CA GLY A 158 12.19 -16.50 -1.32
C GLY A 158 11.27 -15.81 -0.32
N GLY A 159 10.37 -14.93 -0.77
CA GLY A 159 9.47 -14.15 0.09
C GLY A 159 10.18 -13.33 1.17
N PHE A 160 9.39 -12.64 2.00
CA PHE A 160 9.86 -11.67 2.97
C PHE A 160 9.27 -11.96 4.36
N THR A 161 10.08 -11.84 5.39
CA THR A 161 9.70 -12.00 6.81
C THR A 161 10.04 -10.76 7.65
N SER A 162 10.64 -9.74 7.04
CA SER A 162 11.04 -8.49 7.70
C SER A 162 11.41 -7.43 6.67
N GLY A 163 11.57 -6.19 7.13
CA GLY A 163 12.13 -5.10 6.35
C GLY A 163 11.15 -4.47 5.34
N ARG A 164 11.73 -3.62 4.50
CA ARG A 164 11.07 -2.90 3.42
C ARG A 164 11.61 -3.42 2.10
N HIS A 165 10.74 -3.68 1.14
CA HIS A 165 11.10 -4.18 -0.20
C HIS A 165 10.22 -3.53 -1.25
N PHE A 166 10.75 -3.31 -2.44
CA PHE A 166 9.92 -2.98 -3.59
C PHE A 166 10.34 -3.75 -4.82
N TRP A 167 9.40 -3.98 -5.73
CA TRP A 167 9.66 -4.53 -7.06
C TRP A 167 8.64 -4.00 -8.04
N ASP A 168 9.06 -3.91 -9.29
CA ASP A 168 8.21 -3.46 -10.38
C ASP A 168 7.68 -4.64 -11.19
N VAL A 169 6.45 -4.48 -11.65
CA VAL A 169 5.75 -5.46 -12.43
C VAL A 169 5.25 -4.80 -13.70
N ASP A 170 5.83 -5.17 -14.84
CA ASP A 170 5.24 -4.85 -16.15
C ASP A 170 3.96 -5.67 -16.30
N VAL A 171 2.79 -5.02 -16.49
CA VAL A 171 1.47 -5.69 -16.67
C VAL A 171 0.95 -5.62 -18.11
N GLY A 172 1.68 -4.93 -18.99
CA GLY A 172 1.30 -4.77 -20.40
C GLY A 172 0.12 -3.82 -20.61
N GLN A 173 -0.58 -3.97 -21.74
CA GLN A 173 -1.72 -3.12 -22.11
C GLN A 173 -3.02 -3.94 -22.09
N GLY A 174 -3.96 -3.54 -21.23
CA GLY A 174 -5.28 -4.19 -21.11
C GLY A 174 -5.22 -5.54 -20.38
N GLY A 175 -6.30 -6.32 -20.50
CA GLY A 175 -6.44 -7.69 -19.96
C GLY A 175 -7.00 -7.80 -18.54
N VAL A 176 -6.89 -8.98 -17.95
CA VAL A 176 -7.35 -9.28 -16.59
C VAL A 176 -6.20 -9.87 -15.79
N TRP A 177 -5.75 -9.11 -14.79
CA TRP A 177 -4.62 -9.46 -13.95
C TRP A 177 -4.87 -9.03 -12.51
N ALA A 178 -4.21 -9.70 -11.57
CA ALA A 178 -4.07 -9.20 -10.22
C ALA A 178 -2.64 -9.41 -9.72
N LEU A 179 -2.15 -8.47 -8.93
CA LEU A 179 -0.79 -8.51 -8.39
C LEU A 179 -0.71 -7.90 -7.00
N GLY A 180 0.25 -8.39 -6.22
CA GLY A 180 0.53 -7.90 -4.89
C GLY A 180 1.29 -8.93 -4.09
N VAL A 181 0.83 -9.17 -2.87
CA VAL A 181 1.45 -10.14 -1.96
C VAL A 181 0.43 -11.07 -1.34
N ALA A 182 0.87 -12.29 -1.03
CA ALA A 182 0.10 -13.27 -0.29
C ALA A 182 0.94 -13.87 0.83
N ARG A 183 0.31 -14.31 1.93
CA ARG A 183 0.99 -15.16 2.90
C ARG A 183 1.44 -16.47 2.24
N ALA A 184 2.56 -17.02 2.68
CA ALA A 184 3.06 -18.29 2.16
C ALA A 184 2.03 -19.44 2.33
N SER A 185 1.20 -19.36 3.38
CA SER A 185 0.11 -20.28 3.71
C SER A 185 -1.18 -20.10 2.91
N VAL A 186 -1.26 -19.13 1.98
CA VAL A 186 -2.49 -18.89 1.20
C VAL A 186 -3.02 -20.18 0.59
N ARG A 187 -4.34 -20.37 0.64
CA ARG A 187 -5.04 -21.56 0.14
C ARG A 187 -4.66 -21.82 -1.32
N ARG A 188 -4.27 -23.06 -1.61
CA ARG A 188 -3.88 -23.51 -2.95
C ARG A 188 -4.94 -24.32 -3.67
N LYS A 189 -5.85 -24.91 -2.91
CA LYS A 189 -6.79 -25.90 -3.39
C LYS A 189 -8.21 -25.37 -3.37
N GLY A 190 -8.91 -25.54 -4.48
CA GLY A 190 -10.27 -25.08 -4.70
C GLY A 190 -10.41 -23.56 -4.82
N PRO A 191 -11.65 -23.05 -4.83
CA PRO A 191 -11.92 -21.62 -4.99
C PRO A 191 -11.24 -20.76 -3.93
N LEU A 192 -10.61 -19.67 -4.36
CA LEU A 192 -10.02 -18.66 -3.50
C LEU A 192 -10.82 -17.37 -3.66
N SER A 193 -11.06 -16.66 -2.56
CA SER A 193 -11.63 -15.30 -2.58
C SER A 193 -10.54 -14.31 -2.17
N PRO A 194 -9.72 -13.79 -3.11
CA PRO A 194 -8.54 -13.00 -2.78
C PRO A 194 -8.90 -11.77 -1.94
N GLY A 195 -8.18 -11.58 -0.85
CA GLY A 195 -8.27 -10.41 0.00
C GLY A 195 -7.63 -10.64 1.37
N PRO A 196 -7.58 -9.61 2.24
CA PRO A 196 -6.85 -9.67 3.49
C PRO A 196 -7.28 -10.80 4.43
N LYS A 197 -8.54 -11.23 4.36
CA LYS A 197 -9.06 -12.35 5.15
C LYS A 197 -8.46 -13.70 4.73
N GLU A 198 -8.22 -13.89 3.44
CA GLU A 198 -7.56 -15.07 2.87
C GLU A 198 -6.03 -14.89 2.79
N GLY A 199 -5.50 -13.83 3.40
CA GLY A 199 -4.05 -13.55 3.42
C GLY A 199 -3.48 -13.00 2.11
N VAL A 200 -4.29 -12.30 1.30
CA VAL A 200 -3.85 -11.66 0.06
C VAL A 200 -4.08 -10.14 0.10
N TRP A 201 -3.08 -9.35 -0.30
CA TRP A 201 -3.16 -7.90 -0.44
C TRP A 201 -2.73 -7.53 -1.86
N ALA A 202 -3.69 -7.20 -2.71
CA ALA A 202 -3.47 -7.07 -4.14
C ALA A 202 -4.40 -6.04 -4.79
N LEU A 203 -3.93 -5.53 -5.93
CA LEU A 203 -4.76 -4.86 -6.92
C LEU A 203 -5.16 -5.83 -8.01
N GLU A 204 -6.35 -5.63 -8.55
CA GLU A 204 -6.88 -6.36 -9.70
C GLU A 204 -7.31 -5.37 -10.77
N ALA A 205 -6.96 -5.66 -12.01
CA ALA A 205 -7.48 -4.98 -13.17
C ALA A 205 -8.42 -5.91 -13.96
N PHE A 206 -9.56 -5.36 -14.36
CA PHE A 206 -10.49 -5.96 -15.29
C PHE A 206 -10.66 -5.01 -16.47
N HIS A 207 -9.92 -5.27 -17.54
CA HIS A 207 -9.86 -4.44 -18.75
C HIS A 207 -9.36 -3.02 -18.43
N SER A 208 -10.27 -2.04 -18.33
CA SER A 208 -9.95 -0.63 -18.04
C SER A 208 -10.15 -0.25 -16.57
N LEU A 209 -10.69 -1.15 -15.75
CA LEU A 209 -11.03 -0.86 -14.36
C LEU A 209 -10.02 -1.51 -13.43
N VAL A 210 -9.46 -0.72 -12.51
CA VAL A 210 -8.59 -1.22 -11.44
C VAL A 210 -9.30 -1.12 -10.11
N ARG A 211 -9.22 -2.17 -9.29
CA ARG A 211 -9.78 -2.23 -7.95
C ARG A 211 -8.80 -2.82 -6.94
N ALA A 212 -8.94 -2.42 -5.68
CA ALA A 212 -8.27 -3.08 -4.57
C ALA A 212 -9.13 -4.25 -4.03
N LEU A 213 -8.47 -5.39 -3.79
CA LEU A 213 -9.10 -6.58 -3.22
C LEU A 213 -9.34 -6.40 -1.72
N THR A 214 -10.45 -5.76 -1.34
CA THR A 214 -10.80 -5.46 0.05
C THR A 214 -12.07 -6.20 0.52
N PRO A 215 -12.22 -6.49 1.83
CA PRO A 215 -13.20 -7.46 2.32
C PRO A 215 -14.67 -7.03 2.31
N ARG A 216 -15.01 -5.75 2.05
CA ARG A 216 -16.38 -5.24 2.29
C ARG A 216 -16.95 -4.26 1.27
N LYS A 217 -16.17 -3.76 0.30
CA LYS A 217 -16.67 -3.00 -0.86
C LYS A 217 -15.69 -3.14 -2.01
N VAL A 218 -16.21 -3.27 -3.23
CA VAL A 218 -15.40 -3.07 -4.44
C VAL A 218 -14.82 -1.66 -4.34
N THR A 219 -13.51 -1.56 -4.16
CA THR A 219 -12.82 -0.28 -4.06
C THR A 219 -12.24 0.02 -5.43
N LEU A 220 -13.06 0.61 -6.30
CA LEU A 220 -12.61 1.08 -7.61
C LEU A 220 -11.64 2.24 -7.41
N LEU A 221 -10.54 2.21 -8.15
CA LEU A 221 -9.55 3.28 -8.16
C LEU A 221 -9.88 4.24 -9.30
N PRO A 222 -10.05 5.54 -9.04
CA PRO A 222 -10.35 6.54 -10.07
C PRO A 222 -9.07 6.89 -10.84
N LEU A 223 -8.53 5.91 -11.57
CA LEU A 223 -7.34 6.10 -12.40
C LEU A 223 -7.75 6.65 -13.76
N ARG A 224 -6.98 7.61 -14.28
CA ARG A 224 -7.19 8.15 -15.64
C ARG A 224 -6.89 7.12 -16.73
N TRP A 225 -6.00 6.17 -16.46
CA TRP A 225 -5.61 5.06 -17.34
C TRP A 225 -5.21 3.84 -16.52
N VAL A 226 -5.18 2.66 -17.17
CA VAL A 226 -4.57 1.46 -16.57
C VAL A 226 -3.06 1.56 -16.71
N PRO A 227 -2.29 1.46 -15.62
CA PRO A 227 -0.83 1.55 -15.69
C PRO A 227 -0.25 0.37 -16.48
N ARG A 228 0.83 0.62 -17.22
CA ARG A 228 1.59 -0.44 -17.91
C ARG A 228 2.57 -1.13 -16.97
N ARG A 229 2.96 -0.45 -15.90
CA ARG A 229 3.86 -0.94 -14.86
C ARG A 229 3.37 -0.49 -13.49
N VAL A 230 3.33 -1.44 -12.56
CA VAL A 230 2.95 -1.20 -11.18
C VAL A 230 4.13 -1.51 -10.27
N SER A 231 4.47 -0.57 -9.39
CA SER A 231 5.45 -0.79 -8.34
C SER A 231 4.74 -1.28 -7.09
N VAL A 232 5.19 -2.39 -6.53
CA VAL A 232 4.68 -2.97 -5.28
C VAL A 232 5.68 -2.70 -4.17
N HIS A 233 5.24 -2.01 -3.13
CA HIS A 233 6.04 -1.66 -1.97
C HIS A 233 5.51 -2.40 -0.74
N LEU A 234 6.36 -3.24 -0.16
CA LEU A 234 6.09 -3.96 1.08
C LEU A 234 6.87 -3.32 2.21
N ASP A 235 6.18 -2.86 3.25
CA ASP A 235 6.76 -2.60 4.56
C ASP A 235 6.25 -3.66 5.54
N TYR A 236 7.07 -4.69 5.77
CA TYR A 236 6.69 -5.81 6.62
C TYR A 236 6.49 -5.37 8.07
N GLY A 237 7.44 -4.57 8.60
CA GLY A 237 7.41 -4.09 9.99
C GLY A 237 6.30 -3.08 10.22
N GLY A 238 6.04 -2.20 9.24
CA GLY A 238 4.96 -1.23 9.27
C GLY A 238 3.58 -1.80 8.93
N GLY A 239 3.50 -3.07 8.49
CA GLY A 239 2.24 -3.71 8.11
C GLY A 239 1.56 -3.00 6.93
N THR A 240 2.34 -2.61 5.92
CA THR A 240 1.84 -1.86 4.76
C THR A 240 2.18 -2.56 3.45
N VAL A 241 1.22 -2.56 2.52
CA VAL A 241 1.42 -2.90 1.11
C VAL A 241 0.89 -1.76 0.27
N ALA A 242 1.76 -1.06 -0.45
CA ALA A 242 1.42 0.08 -1.28
C ALA A 242 1.69 -0.20 -2.76
N PHE A 243 0.89 0.40 -3.63
CA PHE A 243 0.95 0.26 -5.08
C PHE A 243 1.08 1.62 -5.73
N PHE A 244 2.04 1.77 -6.63
CA PHE A 244 2.30 3.00 -7.36
C PHE A 244 2.28 2.74 -8.86
N ASP A 245 1.86 3.74 -9.62
CA ASP A 245 2.20 3.82 -11.04
C ASP A 245 3.73 3.98 -11.11
N ALA A 246 4.42 2.98 -11.67
CA ALA A 246 5.88 2.98 -11.69
C ALA A 246 6.46 3.98 -12.70
N ASP A 247 5.68 4.39 -13.69
CA ASP A 247 6.13 5.33 -14.73
C ASP A 247 5.88 6.79 -14.27
N GLU A 248 4.72 7.07 -13.67
CA GLU A 248 4.31 8.42 -13.24
C GLU A 248 4.55 8.70 -11.73
N GLY A 249 4.85 7.67 -10.94
CA GLY A 249 5.12 7.77 -9.50
C GLY A 249 3.89 8.08 -8.64
N GLY A 250 2.68 7.98 -9.18
CA GLY A 250 1.43 8.24 -8.47
C GLY A 250 1.00 7.09 -7.56
N LEU A 251 0.64 7.37 -6.31
CA LEU A 251 0.06 6.36 -5.41
C LEU A 251 -1.30 5.91 -5.95
N MET A 252 -1.43 4.62 -6.24
CA MET A 252 -2.68 4.01 -6.67
C MET A 252 -3.52 3.56 -5.47
N PHE A 253 -2.91 2.80 -4.56
CA PHE A 253 -3.60 2.27 -3.39
C PHE A 253 -2.63 1.85 -2.28
N ILE A 254 -3.12 1.82 -1.04
CA ILE A 254 -2.37 1.36 0.12
C ILE A 254 -3.25 0.51 1.04
N PHE A 255 -2.81 -0.71 1.31
CA PHE A 255 -3.31 -1.49 2.43
C PHE A 255 -2.50 -1.13 3.67
N SER A 256 -3.16 -0.52 4.65
CA SER A 256 -2.57 -0.28 5.97
C SER A 256 -3.04 -1.35 6.95
N ARG A 257 -2.20 -1.68 7.94
CA ARG A 257 -2.48 -2.71 8.97
C ARG A 257 -2.68 -4.10 8.36
N ALA A 258 -1.86 -4.42 7.36
CA ALA A 258 -1.78 -5.76 6.82
C ALA A 258 -1.30 -6.73 7.91
N ALA A 259 -2.16 -7.67 8.27
CA ALA A 259 -1.84 -8.68 9.26
C ALA A 259 -1.02 -9.80 8.61
N PHE A 260 0.32 -9.72 8.69
CA PHE A 260 1.19 -10.78 8.18
C PHE A 260 1.39 -11.93 9.18
N THR A 261 0.99 -11.74 10.44
CA THR A 261 0.96 -12.78 11.50
C THR A 261 2.30 -13.51 11.71
N GLY A 262 3.43 -12.84 11.48
CA GLY A 262 4.76 -13.43 11.56
C GLY A 262 5.09 -14.41 10.43
N GLU A 263 4.16 -14.59 9.48
CA GLU A 263 4.35 -15.49 8.35
C GLU A 263 5.17 -14.82 7.26
N ARG A 264 5.86 -15.66 6.48
CA ARG A 264 6.50 -15.23 5.24
C ARG A 264 5.44 -14.75 4.26
N VAL A 265 5.66 -13.58 3.68
CA VAL A 265 4.83 -12.99 2.64
C VAL A 265 5.57 -13.15 1.30
N ARG A 266 4.88 -13.57 0.26
CA ARG A 266 5.46 -13.83 -1.06
C ARG A 266 4.79 -12.92 -2.09
N PRO A 267 5.52 -12.41 -3.10
CA PRO A 267 4.91 -11.82 -4.27
C PRO A 267 3.86 -12.79 -4.83
N TRP A 268 2.71 -12.26 -5.22
CA TRP A 268 1.58 -13.04 -5.69
C TRP A 268 1.06 -12.42 -6.98
N LEU A 269 0.86 -13.27 -7.98
CA LEU A 269 0.32 -12.90 -9.27
C LEU A 269 -0.85 -13.81 -9.60
N TRP A 270 -1.86 -13.24 -10.24
CA TRP A 270 -2.98 -13.94 -10.87
C TRP A 270 -3.13 -13.37 -12.27
N VAL A 271 -3.21 -14.23 -13.27
CA VAL A 271 -3.13 -13.82 -14.68
C VAL A 271 -4.06 -14.66 -15.54
N VAL A 272 -4.89 -14.02 -16.36
CA VAL A 272 -5.80 -14.71 -17.30
C VAL A 272 -5.66 -14.17 -18.72
N GLY A 273 -5.55 -15.07 -19.70
CA GLY A 273 -5.60 -14.74 -21.13
C GLY A 273 -4.24 -14.62 -21.82
N GLU A 274 -4.24 -14.77 -23.15
CA GLU A 274 -3.06 -15.07 -23.99
C GLU A 274 -2.07 -13.92 -24.24
N GLN A 275 -2.21 -12.76 -23.61
CA GLN A 275 -1.31 -11.61 -23.86
C GLN A 275 -0.85 -10.87 -22.60
N GLN A 276 -1.07 -11.48 -21.44
CA GLN A 276 -0.71 -10.87 -20.17
C GLN A 276 0.68 -11.32 -19.77
N ILE A 277 1.60 -10.37 -19.80
CA ILE A 277 2.98 -10.52 -19.34
C ILE A 277 3.03 -9.84 -18.00
N THR A 278 3.48 -10.57 -16.99
CA THR A 278 3.78 -10.01 -15.68
C THR A 278 5.26 -10.18 -15.46
N ARG A 279 6.07 -9.19 -15.86
CA ARG A 279 7.54 -9.29 -15.82
C ARG A 279 8.09 -8.57 -14.60
N GLN A 280 8.81 -9.32 -13.77
CA GLN A 280 9.66 -8.77 -12.72
C GLN A 280 10.95 -8.20 -13.34
N ARG A 281 11.41 -7.01 -12.94
CA ARG A 281 12.71 -6.50 -13.38
C ARG A 281 13.81 -6.78 -12.35
N ARG A 282 15.04 -6.95 -12.86
CA ARG A 282 16.25 -6.80 -12.05
C ARG A 282 16.43 -5.32 -11.73
N ALA A 283 16.73 -5.05 -10.46
CA ALA A 283 17.31 -3.79 -10.04
C ALA A 283 18.69 -3.57 -10.68
#